data_AF-A0A7X0ALI7-F1
#
_entry.id   AF-A0A7X0ALI7-F1
#
_cell.length_a   1.000
_cell.length_b   1.000
_cell.length_c   1.000
_cell.angle_alpha   90.00
_cell.angle_beta   90.00
_cell.angle_gamma   90.00
#
_symmetry.space_group_name_H-M   'P 1'
#
loop_
_entity.id
_entity.type
_entity.pdbx_description
1 polymer ?
#
loop_
_entity_poly.entity_id
_entity_poly.type
_entity_poly.pdbx_seq_one_letter_code
_entity_poly.pdbx_strand_id
1 'polypeptide(L)'
;MIDAQARSKLAELSRSLVAGLITNYQFDDRIPRSSDPAIREIYNKAFWLMYCDLRQYHLKGRDRLSPQVREVAARCILFLKSGLPYGWPVLSQPAAVLLTIANLFTLGIAGRIYSHRATRGRDISYWPFLSGEQYSATLRSPAYLSDNEF
;
A
#
# COMPACT_ATOMS: atom_id res chain seq x y z
N MET A 1 12.70 8.14 6.41
CA MET A 1 12.54 7.91 7.86
C MET A 1 11.25 7.12 8.07
N ILE A 2 11.24 6.17 9.00
CA ILE A 2 10.02 5.42 9.33
C ILE A 2 9.17 6.29 10.27
N ASP A 3 7.89 6.44 9.95
CA ASP A 3 6.93 7.20 10.74
C ASP A 3 5.88 6.26 11.35
N ALA A 4 6.16 5.81 12.58
CA ALA A 4 5.32 4.81 13.25
C ALA A 4 3.89 5.31 13.53
N GLN A 5 3.72 6.60 13.81
CA GLN A 5 2.41 7.19 14.10
C GLN A 5 1.57 7.28 12.83
N ALA A 6 2.13 7.79 11.73
CA ALA A 6 1.45 7.83 10.44
C ALA A 6 1.09 6.42 9.96
N ARG A 7 1.98 5.44 10.13
CA ARG A 7 1.71 4.05 9.74
C ARG A 7 0.58 3.43 10.53
N SER A 8 0.56 3.64 11.86
CA SER A 8 -0.52 3.13 12.71
C SER A 8 -1.86 3.75 12.34
N LYS A 9 -1.89 5.07 12.13
CA LYS A 9 -3.10 5.78 11.69
C LYS A 9 -3.60 5.27 10.34
N LEU A 10 -2.71 5.08 9.35
CA LEU A 10 -3.10 4.53 8.06
C LEU A 10 -3.63 3.10 8.20
N ALA A 11 -2.99 2.25 9.00
CA ALA A 11 -3.44 0.88 9.23
C ALA A 11 -4.85 0.80 9.82
N GLU A 12 -5.17 1.66 10.78
CA GLU A 12 -6.49 1.75 11.41
C GLU A 12 -7.56 2.26 10.44
N LEU A 13 -7.25 3.31 9.67
CA LEU A 13 -8.13 3.84 8.62
C LEU A 13 -8.39 2.77 7.55
N SER A 14 -7.36 2.08 7.09
CA SER A 14 -7.46 1.00 6.11
C SER A 14 -8.30 -0.17 6.62
N ARG A 15 -8.14 -0.58 7.88
CA ARG A 15 -9.03 -1.57 8.52
C ARG A 15 -10.49 -1.12 8.49
N SER A 16 -10.73 0.13 8.88
CA SER A 16 -12.08 0.70 8.93
C SER A 16 -12.73 0.78 7.56
N LEU A 17 -11.97 1.16 6.53
CA LEU A 17 -12.41 1.20 5.14
C LEU A 17 -12.78 -0.21 4.64
N VAL A 18 -11.87 -1.18 4.78
CA VAL A 18 -12.06 -2.57 4.32
C VAL A 18 -13.22 -3.25 5.05
N ALA A 19 -13.47 -2.90 6.30
CA ALA A 19 -14.63 -3.35 7.07
C ALA A 19 -15.94 -2.63 6.67
N GLY A 20 -15.88 -1.58 5.84
CA GLY A 20 -17.04 -0.78 5.45
C GLY A 20 -17.62 0.06 6.59
N LEU A 21 -16.80 0.43 7.56
CA LEU A 21 -17.15 1.29 8.70
C LEU A 21 -17.04 2.78 8.39
N ILE A 22 -16.18 3.14 7.43
CA ILE A 22 -16.03 4.49 6.89
C ILE A 22 -16.21 4.47 5.37
N THR A 23 -16.51 5.64 4.79
CA THR A 23 -16.57 5.78 3.33
C THR A 23 -15.18 5.94 2.72
N ASN A 24 -15.06 5.70 1.42
CA ASN A 24 -13.87 6.06 0.64
C ASN A 24 -13.44 7.52 0.83
N TYR A 25 -14.38 8.48 0.79
CA TYR A 25 -14.03 9.90 1.01
C TYR A 25 -13.52 10.20 2.42
N GLN A 26 -14.16 9.65 3.46
CA GLN A 26 -13.67 9.77 4.84
C GLN A 26 -12.28 9.14 5.02
N PHE A 27 -11.97 8.09 4.28
CA PHE A 27 -10.65 7.50 4.26
C PHE A 27 -9.63 8.46 3.62
N ASP A 28 -9.92 8.97 2.41
CA ASP A 28 -9.06 9.92 1.67
C ASP A 28 -8.76 11.19 2.48
N ASP A 29 -9.78 11.79 3.09
CA ASP A 29 -9.66 13.02 3.88
C ASP A 29 -8.77 12.86 5.12
N ARG A 30 -8.60 11.63 5.61
CA ARG A 30 -7.93 11.33 6.88
C ARG A 30 -6.53 10.74 6.70
N ILE A 31 -6.07 10.51 5.46
CA ILE A 31 -4.75 9.97 5.18
C ILE A 31 -3.67 10.84 5.85
N PRO A 32 -2.75 10.25 6.63
CA PRO A 32 -1.69 11.00 7.27
C PRO A 32 -0.71 11.55 6.24
N ARG A 33 -0.29 12.81 6.42
CA ARG A 33 0.84 13.38 5.69
C ARG A 33 2.13 12.91 6.35
N SER A 34 3.01 12.26 5.60
CA SER A 34 4.31 11.81 6.10
C SER A 34 5.35 11.75 4.99
N SER A 35 6.63 11.88 5.37
CA SER A 35 7.77 11.65 4.49
C SER A 35 8.11 10.16 4.33
N ASP A 36 7.48 9.29 5.13
CA ASP A 36 7.66 7.85 5.03
C ASP A 36 7.06 7.33 3.71
N PRO A 37 7.89 6.74 2.82
CA PRO A 37 7.40 6.27 1.53
C PRO A 37 6.34 5.18 1.65
N ALA A 38 6.33 4.39 2.74
CA ALA A 38 5.30 3.37 2.94
C ALA A 38 3.89 3.96 2.88
N ILE A 39 3.68 5.16 3.45
CA ILE A 39 2.36 5.81 3.53
C ILE A 39 1.85 6.11 2.12
N ARG A 40 2.63 6.85 1.34
CA ARG A 40 2.23 7.27 -0.01
C ARG A 40 2.12 6.10 -0.96
N GLU A 41 3.09 5.19 -0.94
CA GLU A 41 3.12 4.09 -1.91
C GLU A 41 2.02 3.06 -1.63
N ILE A 42 1.72 2.75 -0.35
CA ILE A 42 0.64 1.83 0.00
C ILE A 42 -0.73 2.45 -0.30
N TYR A 43 -0.91 3.74 -0.02
CA TYR A 43 -2.14 4.44 -0.40
C TYR A 43 -2.34 4.43 -1.93
N ASN A 44 -1.37 4.93 -2.70
CA ASN A 44 -1.50 5.10 -4.15
C ASN A 44 -1.56 3.79 -4.93
N LYS A 45 -0.81 2.75 -4.50
CA LYS A 45 -0.67 1.49 -5.26
C LYS A 45 -1.56 0.37 -4.75
N ALA A 46 -2.09 0.48 -3.53
CA ALA A 46 -3.05 -0.49 -2.99
C ALA A 46 -4.42 0.16 -2.83
N PHE A 47 -4.59 1.01 -1.83
CA PHE A 47 -5.93 1.39 -1.36
C PHE A 47 -6.71 2.23 -2.36
N TRP A 48 -6.09 3.23 -2.98
CA TRP A 48 -6.77 4.10 -3.96
C TRP A 48 -7.33 3.31 -5.15
N LEU A 49 -6.66 2.21 -5.55
CA LEU A 49 -7.12 1.34 -6.64
C LEU A 49 -8.27 0.40 -6.24
N MET A 50 -8.64 0.33 -4.96
CA MET A 50 -9.71 -0.55 -4.46
C MET A 50 -11.10 0.09 -4.57
N TYR A 51 -11.18 1.38 -4.88
CA TYR A 51 -12.43 2.11 -5.01
C TYR A 51 -12.42 3.11 -6.16
N CYS A 52 -13.61 3.58 -6.51
CA CYS A 52 -13.81 4.70 -7.42
C CYS A 52 -13.94 5.98 -6.61
N ASP A 53 -13.28 7.05 -7.05
CA ASP A 53 -13.31 8.38 -6.44
C ASP A 53 -14.46 9.27 -6.94
N LEU A 54 -15.22 8.83 -7.94
CA LEU A 54 -16.32 9.60 -8.54
C LEU A 54 -17.61 9.62 -7.69
N ARG A 55 -17.69 8.83 -6.62
CA ARG A 55 -18.84 8.81 -5.70
C ARG A 55 -18.43 8.38 -4.29
N GLN A 56 -19.18 8.82 -3.28
CA GLN A 56 -18.99 8.41 -1.90
C GLN A 56 -19.76 7.11 -1.58
N TYR A 57 -19.08 6.11 -1.01
CA TYR A 57 -19.72 4.85 -0.59
C TYR A 57 -18.87 4.07 0.43
N HIS A 58 -19.45 3.02 1.00
CA HIS A 58 -18.77 2.06 1.89
C HIS A 58 -18.45 0.78 1.11
N LEU A 59 -17.33 0.12 1.41
CA LEU A 59 -16.91 -1.13 0.76
C LEU A 59 -17.70 -2.37 1.24
N LYS A 60 -19.03 -2.32 1.13
CA LYS A 60 -19.96 -3.35 1.58
C LYS A 60 -21.12 -3.54 0.59
N GLY A 61 -21.84 -4.65 0.71
CA GLY A 61 -22.96 -4.96 -0.17
C GLY A 61 -22.53 -5.06 -1.63
N ARG A 62 -23.09 -4.19 -2.48
CA ARG A 62 -22.77 -4.14 -3.93
C ARG A 62 -21.34 -3.69 -4.21
N ASP A 63 -20.75 -2.93 -3.30
CA ASP A 63 -19.40 -2.36 -3.43
C ASP A 63 -18.35 -3.13 -2.61
N ARG A 64 -18.66 -4.38 -2.26
CA ARG A 64 -17.80 -5.24 -1.44
C ARG A 64 -16.54 -5.62 -2.22
N LEU A 65 -15.38 -5.53 -1.55
CA LEU A 65 -14.13 -6.04 -2.10
C LEU A 65 -14.15 -7.56 -2.30
N SER A 66 -13.53 -8.01 -3.40
CA SER A 66 -13.30 -9.43 -3.64
C SER A 66 -12.34 -10.02 -2.59
N PRO A 67 -12.38 -11.34 -2.35
CA PRO A 67 -11.47 -11.99 -1.41
C PRO A 67 -9.99 -11.69 -1.69
N GLN A 68 -9.59 -11.67 -2.96
CA GLN A 68 -8.20 -11.41 -3.38
C GLN A 68 -7.77 -9.97 -3.04
N VAL A 69 -8.63 -8.99 -3.29
CA VAL A 69 -8.33 -7.59 -2.96
C VAL A 69 -8.28 -7.39 -1.44
N ARG A 70 -9.15 -8.07 -0.69
CA ARG A 70 -9.10 -8.05 0.79
C ARG A 70 -7.81 -8.65 1.33
N GLU A 71 -7.26 -9.68 0.70
CA GLU A 71 -5.97 -10.28 1.08
C GLU A 71 -4.83 -9.27 0.89
N VAL A 72 -4.78 -8.59 -0.25
CA VAL A 72 -3.79 -7.52 -0.50
C VAL A 72 -3.92 -6.41 0.54
N ALA A 73 -5.15 -5.99 0.87
CA ALA A 73 -5.38 -4.99 1.90
C ALA A 73 -4.89 -5.45 3.28
N ALA A 74 -5.19 -6.69 3.67
CA ALA A 74 -4.74 -7.27 4.94
C ALA A 74 -3.20 -7.32 5.03
N ARG A 75 -2.54 -7.69 3.93
CA ARG A 75 -1.07 -7.71 3.83
C ARG A 75 -0.47 -6.32 3.96
N CYS A 76 -1.07 -5.31 3.33
CA CYS A 76 -0.65 -3.92 3.46
C CYS A 76 -0.79 -3.41 4.90
N ILE A 77 -1.92 -3.71 5.55
CA ILE A 77 -2.17 -3.36 6.97
C ILE A 77 -1.13 -4.03 7.87
N LEU A 78 -0.83 -5.31 7.64
CA LEU A 78 0.21 -6.03 8.38
C LEU A 78 1.58 -5.36 8.21
N PHE A 79 1.95 -5.00 6.98
CA PHE A 79 3.21 -4.30 6.73
C PHE A 79 3.30 -2.96 7.44
N LEU A 80 2.23 -2.16 7.41
CA LEU A 80 2.20 -0.86 8.10
C LEU A 80 2.51 -0.99 9.59
N LYS A 81 2.07 -2.09 10.23
CA LYS A 81 2.34 -2.37 11.65
C LYS A 81 3.61 -3.16 11.92
N SER A 82 4.32 -3.63 10.89
CA SER A 82 5.51 -4.48 11.04
C SER A 82 6.77 -3.74 11.50
N GLY A 83 6.80 -2.41 11.41
CA GLY A 83 8.00 -1.61 11.66
C GLY A 83 9.11 -1.75 10.60
N LEU A 84 8.91 -2.56 9.55
CA LEU A 84 9.92 -2.79 8.52
C LEU A 84 10.12 -1.55 7.61
N PRO A 85 11.36 -1.23 7.17
CA PRO A 85 11.58 -0.18 6.20
C PRO A 85 10.92 -0.54 4.85
N TYR A 86 10.38 0.46 4.16
CA TYR A 86 9.85 0.27 2.81
C TYR A 86 11.00 0.22 1.81
N GLY A 87 11.23 -0.96 1.23
CA GLY A 87 12.39 -1.21 0.35
C GLY A 87 12.10 -1.11 -1.15
N TRP A 88 10.85 -0.97 -1.56
CA TRP A 88 10.48 -0.85 -2.98
C TRP A 88 10.91 0.51 -3.55
N PRO A 89 11.19 0.60 -4.86
CA PRO A 89 11.74 1.82 -5.43
C PRO A 89 10.66 2.90 -5.49
N VAL A 90 11.01 4.07 -4.99
CA VAL A 90 10.13 5.23 -4.93
C VAL A 90 10.57 6.20 -6.01
N LEU A 91 9.71 6.40 -7.01
CA LEU A 91 9.98 7.42 -8.03
C LEU A 91 9.76 8.80 -7.41
N SER A 92 10.75 9.68 -7.58
CA SER A 92 10.52 11.12 -7.38
C SER A 92 9.59 11.64 -8.48
N GLN A 93 8.85 12.71 -8.22
CA GLN A 93 7.95 13.30 -9.22
C GLN A 93 8.69 13.67 -10.53
N PRO A 94 9.89 14.29 -10.49
CA PRO A 94 10.62 14.57 -11.73
C PRO A 94 11.01 13.29 -12.49
N ALA A 95 11.44 12.25 -11.77
CA ALA A 95 11.78 10.97 -12.40
C ALA A 95 10.54 10.29 -12.99
N ALA A 96 9.38 10.40 -12.35
CA ALA A 96 8.12 9.89 -12.87
C ALA A 96 7.71 10.61 -14.16
N VAL A 97 7.81 11.95 -14.20
CA VAL A 97 7.54 12.75 -15.42
C VAL A 97 8.49 12.36 -16.55
N LEU A 98 9.79 12.27 -16.26
CA LEU A 98 10.78 11.87 -17.25
C LEU A 98 10.52 10.45 -17.77
N LEU A 99 10.15 9.51 -16.89
CA LEU A 99 9.81 8.15 -17.29
C LEU A 99 8.56 8.11 -18.16
N THR A 100 7.55 8.94 -17.88
CA THR A 100 6.36 9.07 -18.73
C THR A 100 6.71 9.61 -20.11
N ILE A 101 7.53 10.66 -20.19
CA ILE A 101 8.03 11.20 -21.46
C ILE A 101 8.82 10.12 -22.22
N ALA A 102 9.75 9.45 -21.55
CA ALA A 102 10.53 8.37 -22.15
C ALA A 102 9.63 7.21 -22.62
N ASN A 103 8.59 6.85 -21.86
CA ASN A 103 7.61 5.85 -22.27
C ASN A 103 6.89 6.24 -23.54
N LEU A 104 6.51 7.51 -23.70
CA LEU A 104 5.87 7.99 -24.92
C LEU A 104 6.79 7.84 -26.13
N PHE A 105 8.05 8.25 -26.00
CA PHE A 105 9.04 8.16 -27.09
C PHE A 105 9.55 6.75 -27.38
N THR A 106 9.47 5.85 -26.39
CA THR A 106 9.94 4.45 -26.52
C THR A 106 8.79 3.46 -26.64
N LEU A 107 7.55 3.93 -26.88
CA LEU A 107 6.35 3.09 -26.97
C LEU A 107 6.21 2.11 -25.78
N GLY A 108 6.53 2.58 -24.57
CA GLY A 108 6.46 1.82 -23.32
C GLY A 108 7.65 0.93 -22.99
N ILE A 109 8.67 0.85 -23.86
CA ILE A 109 9.87 0.02 -23.62
C ILE A 109 10.65 0.51 -22.39
N ALA A 110 10.83 1.82 -22.22
CA ALA A 110 11.55 2.38 -21.07
C ALA A 110 10.93 1.96 -19.73
N GLY A 111 9.60 1.96 -19.63
CA GLY A 111 8.83 1.58 -18.46
C GLY A 111 8.90 0.09 -18.17
N ARG A 112 8.91 -0.75 -19.22
CA ARG A 112 9.15 -2.19 -19.07
C ARG A 112 10.54 -2.48 -18.52
N ILE A 113 11.57 -1.80 -19.03
CA ILE A 113 12.96 -1.92 -18.54
C ILE A 113 13.06 -1.44 -17.09
N TYR A 114 12.48 -0.27 -16.78
CA TYR A 114 12.44 0.26 -15.41
C TYR A 114 11.78 -0.74 -14.46
N SER A 115 10.60 -1.23 -14.81
CA SER A 115 9.84 -2.18 -13.98
C SER A 115 10.62 -3.46 -13.75
N HIS A 116 11.22 -4.03 -14.79
CA HIS A 116 12.03 -5.25 -14.68
C HIS A 116 13.25 -5.06 -13.76
N ARG A 117 13.92 -3.90 -13.84
CA ARG A 117 15.05 -3.58 -12.95
C ARG A 117 14.60 -3.32 -11.51
N ALA A 118 13.47 -2.63 -11.35
CA ALA A 118 12.89 -2.25 -10.06
C ALA A 118 12.40 -3.46 -9.23
N THR A 119 11.98 -4.53 -9.91
CA THR A 119 11.45 -5.75 -9.30
C THR A 119 12.47 -6.89 -9.27
N ARG A 120 13.67 -6.71 -9.86
CA ARG A 120 14.70 -7.74 -9.92
C ARG A 120 15.10 -8.19 -8.51
N GLY A 121 15.01 -9.49 -8.24
CA GLY A 121 15.32 -10.09 -6.94
C GLY A 121 14.30 -9.82 -5.84
N ARG A 122 13.11 -9.28 -6.19
CA ARG A 122 11.99 -9.05 -5.26
C ARG A 122 10.79 -9.86 -5.70
N ASP A 123 10.06 -10.40 -4.75
CA ASP A 123 8.83 -11.11 -5.05
C ASP A 123 7.64 -10.16 -4.99
N ILE A 124 7.17 -9.75 -6.17
CA ILE A 124 6.01 -8.85 -6.34
C ILE A 124 4.75 -9.44 -5.69
N SER A 125 4.65 -10.76 -5.62
CA SER A 125 3.50 -11.48 -5.08
C SER A 125 3.27 -11.17 -3.61
N TYR A 126 4.31 -10.75 -2.88
CA TYR A 126 4.26 -10.40 -1.45
C TYR A 126 4.35 -8.90 -1.18
N TRP A 127 4.30 -8.04 -2.21
CA TRP A 127 4.24 -6.59 -2.01
C TRP A 127 3.16 -6.23 -0.96
N PRO A 128 3.44 -5.35 0.01
CA PRO A 128 4.60 -4.45 0.14
C PRO A 128 5.86 -5.06 0.79
N PHE A 129 5.86 -6.33 1.18
CA PHE A 129 7.07 -7.02 1.63
C PHE A 129 8.03 -7.27 0.45
N LEU A 130 9.33 -7.47 0.72
CA LEU A 130 10.31 -7.76 -0.33
C LEU A 130 10.36 -9.25 -0.70
N SER A 131 9.96 -10.13 0.22
CA SER A 131 9.97 -11.58 0.04
C SER A 131 8.88 -12.26 0.88
N GLY A 132 8.55 -13.51 0.51
CA GLY A 132 7.65 -14.36 1.29
C GLY A 132 8.18 -14.70 2.69
N GLU A 133 9.49 -14.71 2.89
CA GLU A 133 10.11 -14.89 4.20
C GLU A 133 9.81 -13.73 5.15
N GLN A 134 9.96 -12.49 4.68
CA GLN A 134 9.62 -11.30 5.48
C GLN A 134 8.14 -11.28 5.85
N TYR A 135 7.28 -11.62 4.90
CA TYR A 135 5.84 -11.73 5.14
C TYR A 135 5.53 -12.81 6.18
N SER A 136 6.09 -14.01 6.02
CA SER A 136 5.89 -15.13 6.93
C SER A 136 6.45 -14.86 8.34
N ALA A 137 7.60 -14.20 8.45
CA ALA A 137 8.18 -13.80 9.73
C ALA A 137 7.27 -12.80 10.47
N THR A 138 6.71 -11.83 9.75
CA THR A 138 5.78 -10.84 10.31
C THR A 138 4.47 -11.48 10.76
N LEU A 139 3.97 -12.49 10.03
CA LEU A 139 2.78 -13.26 10.42
C LEU A 139 2.97 -14.03 11.74
N ARG A 140 4.20 -14.43 12.09
CA ARG A 140 4.50 -15.13 13.35
C ARG A 140 4.60 -14.19 14.55
N SER A 141 4.75 -12.88 14.32
CA SER A 141 4.75 -11.85 15.37
C SER A 141 3.72 -10.75 15.04
N PRO A 142 2.42 -11.08 15.01
CA PRO A 142 1.38 -10.13 14.61
C PRO A 142 1.23 -9.01 15.63
N ALA A 143 1.57 -7.79 15.22
CA ALA A 143 1.56 -6.58 16.07
C ALA A 143 0.20 -6.27 16.74
N TYR A 144 -0.92 -6.77 16.23
CA TYR A 144 -2.25 -6.58 16.83
C TYR A 144 -2.61 -7.65 17.88
N LEU A 145 -1.78 -8.68 18.04
CA LEU A 145 -1.99 -9.77 19.00
C LEU A 145 -0.85 -9.87 20.02
N SER A 146 0.21 -9.05 19.85
CA SER A 146 1.38 -9.04 20.74
C SER A 146 1.25 -8.12 21.94
N ASP A 147 0.31 -7.16 21.94
CA ASP A 147 0.12 -6.22 23.05
C ASP A 147 -1.22 -6.45 23.76
N ASN A 148 -1.15 -7.27 24.80
CA ASN A 148 -2.09 -7.33 25.90
C ASN A 148 -1.46 -6.51 27.05
N GLU A 149 -1.48 -5.18 26.97
CA GLU A 149 -1.17 -4.32 28.12
C GLU A 149 -2.33 -3.33 28.31
N PHE A 150 -3.11 -3.60 29.35
CA PHE A 150 -4.07 -2.69 29.98
C PHE A 150 -3.35 -1.82 31.00
#